data_AF-A0A935TM05-F1
#
_entry.id   AF-A0A935TM05-F1
#
_cell.length_a   1.000
_cell.length_b   1.000
_cell.length_c   1.000
_cell.angle_alpha   90.00
_cell.angle_beta   90.00
_cell.angle_gamma   90.00
#
_symmetry.space_group_name_H-M   'P 1'
#
loop_
_entity.id
_entity.type
_entity.pdbx_description
1 polymer ?
#
loop_
_entity_poly.entity_id
_entity_poly.type
_entity_poly.pdbx_seq_one_letter_code
_entity_poly.pdbx_strand_id
1 'polypeptide(L)' 'MSSTAEPIKTYWLYTIISLIATLAFLYFKPEWFWVALPFLCTYFVKAMRWM' A
#
# COMPACT_ATOMS: atom_id res chain seq x y z
N MET A 1 -12.93 25.64 -10.70
CA MET A 1 -12.71 24.21 -10.40
C MET A 1 -11.27 23.87 -10.75
N SER A 2 -10.36 23.99 -9.78
CA SER A 2 -8.97 23.58 -9.96
C SER A 2 -8.94 22.07 -10.21
N SER A 3 -8.41 21.69 -11.37
CA SER A 3 -8.29 20.30 -11.81
C SER A 3 -7.46 19.52 -10.79
N THR A 4 -8.15 18.87 -9.85
CA THR A 4 -7.56 18.07 -8.79
C THR A 4 -7.38 16.68 -9.36
N ALA A 5 -6.41 16.52 -10.26
CA ALA A 5 -5.94 15.20 -10.61
C ALA A 5 -5.32 14.64 -9.32
N GLU A 6 -6.08 13.89 -8.53
CA GLU A 6 -5.52 13.13 -7.42
C GLU A 6 -4.39 12.29 -8.03
N PRO A 7 -3.12 12.56 -7.71
CA PRO A 7 -2.07 12.03 -8.54
C PRO A 7 -2.03 10.53 -8.26
N ILE A 8 -2.19 9.71 -9.31
CA ILE A 8 -1.88 8.26 -9.35
C ILE A 8 -0.68 7.90 -8.43
N LYS A 9 0.31 8.81 -8.37
CA LYS A 9 1.52 8.76 -7.57
C LYS A 9 1.29 8.63 -6.05
N THR A 10 0.27 9.28 -5.48
CA THR A 10 -0.02 9.25 -4.04
C THR A 10 -0.49 7.87 -3.60
N TYR A 11 -1.38 7.22 -4.37
CA TYR A 11 -1.83 5.87 -4.06
C TYR A 11 -0.70 4.84 -4.20
N TRP A 12 0.13 4.97 -5.24
CA TRP A 12 1.34 4.14 -5.40
C TRP A 12 2.35 4.30 -4.25
N LEU A 13 2.50 5.52 -3.70
CA LEU A 13 3.33 5.77 -2.53
C LEU A 13 2.84 4.97 -1.32
N TYR A 14 1.53 4.99 -1.04
CA TYR A 14 0.94 4.22 0.06
C TYR A 14 1.06 2.70 -0.12
N THR A 15 1.01 2.21 -1.37
CA THR A 15 1.25 0.81 -1.70
C THR A 15 2.69 0.40 -1.37
N ILE A 16 3.67 1.20 -1.75
CA ILE A 16 5.09 0.96 -1.44
C ILE A 16 5.34 1.01 0.07
N ILE A 17 4.76 1.99 0.77
CA ILE A 17 4.89 2.08 2.24
C ILE A 17 4.29 0.84 2.92
N SER A 18 3.12 0.38 2.48
CA SER A 18 2.51 -0.85 3.02
C SER A 18 3.30 -2.11 2.68
N LEU A 19 3.98 -2.14 1.53
CA LEU A 19 4.87 -3.23 1.14
C LEU A 19 6.11 -3.28 2.03
N ILE A 20 6.75 -2.14 2.28
CA ILE A 20 7.87 -2.01 3.21
C ILE A 20 7.45 -2.41 4.63
N ALA A 21 6.28 -1.97 5.09
CA ALA A 21 5.74 -2.39 6.38
C ALA A 21 5.54 -3.91 6.46
N THR A 22 5.04 -4.53 5.40
CA THR A 22 4.87 -6.00 5.33
C THR A 22 6.22 -6.72 5.38
N LEU A 23 7.24 -6.23 4.66
CA LEU A 23 8.60 -6.75 4.71
C LEU A 23 9.26 -6.58 6.10
N ALA A 24 9.06 -5.43 6.74
CA ALA A 24 9.57 -5.18 8.09
C ALA A 24 8.91 -6.12 9.11
N PHE A 25 7.58 -6.33 9.01
CA PHE A 25 6.88 -7.30 9.84
C PHE A 25 7.35 -8.74 9.56
N LEU A 26 7.59 -9.10 8.30
CA LEU A 26 8.09 -10.42 7.94
C LEU A 26 9.48 -10.69 8.53
N TYR A 27 10.34 -9.67 8.60
CA TYR A 27 11.69 -9.78 9.16
C TYR A 27 11.69 -9.83 10.70
N PHE A 28 10.92 -8.97 11.37
CA PHE A 28 10.93 -8.90 12.84
C PHE A 28 10.02 -9.94 13.51
N LYS A 29 8.82 -10.15 12.96
CA LYS A 29 7.77 -10.99 13.55
C LYS A 29 6.95 -11.63 12.44
N PRO A 30 7.44 -12.72 11.81
CA PRO A 30 6.74 -13.38 10.72
C PRO A 30 5.33 -13.81 11.14
N GLU A 31 5.14 -14.30 12.36
CA GLU A 31 3.81 -14.58 12.94
C GLU A 31 2.80 -13.41 12.92
N TRP A 32 3.22 -12.17 12.71
CA TRP A 32 2.37 -10.98 12.61
C TRP A 32 2.28 -10.36 11.20
N PHE A 33 2.94 -10.93 10.18
CA PHE A 33 2.91 -10.38 8.80
C PHE A 33 1.48 -10.30 8.23
N TRP A 34 0.62 -11.23 8.64
CA TRP A 34 -0.78 -11.30 8.23
C TRP A 34 -1.64 -10.11 8.64
N VAL A 35 -1.23 -9.30 9.62
CA VAL A 35 -1.94 -8.08 10.04
C VAL A 35 -1.70 -6.96 9.02
N ALA A 36 -0.53 -6.92 8.40
CA ALA A 36 -0.16 -5.93 7.38
C ALA A 36 -0.67 -6.30 5.97
N LEU A 37 -0.86 -7.60 5.69
CA LEU A 37 -1.39 -8.11 4.42
C LEU A 37 -2.67 -7.43 3.90
N PRO A 38 -3.75 -7.27 4.70
CA PRO A 38 -4.97 -6.62 4.22
C PRO A 38 -4.74 -5.15 3.84
N PHE A 39 -3.85 -4.44 4.52
CA PHE A 39 -3.48 -3.08 4.15
C PHE A 39 -2.72 -3.05 2.82
N LEU A 40 -1.72 -3.92 2.66
CA LEU A 40 -1.00 -4.08 1.40
C LEU A 40 -1.96 -4.32 0.23
N CYS A 41 -2.86 -5.30 0.36
CA CYS A 41 -3.85 -5.60 -0.68
C CYS A 41 -4.81 -4.44 -0.92
N THR A 42 -5.25 -3.71 0.12
CA THR A 42 -6.17 -2.57 -0.03
C THR A 42 -5.53 -1.45 -0.84
N TYR A 43 -4.31 -1.05 -0.51
CA TYR A 43 -3.61 0.01 -1.24
C TYR A 43 -3.16 -0.46 -2.63
N PHE A 44 -2.78 -1.73 -2.76
CA PHE A 44 -2.43 -2.34 -4.04
C PHE A 44 -3.62 -2.37 -5.01
N VAL A 45 -4.81 -2.79 -4.57
CA VAL A 45 -6.03 -2.76 -5.40
C VAL A 45 -6.45 -1.32 -5.72
N LYS A 46 -6.32 -0.38 -4.78
CA LYS A 46 -6.57 1.04 -5.07
C LYS A 46 -5.61 1.60 -6.14
N ALA A 47 -4.33 1.21 -6.09
CA ALA A 47 -3.36 1.58 -7.10
C ALA A 47 -3.63 0.92 -8.46
N MET A 48 -4.04 -0.36 -8.49
CA MET A 48 -4.39 -1.08 -9.72
C MET A 48 -5.69 -0.61 -10.35
N ARG A 49 -6.72 -0.25 -9.58
CA ARG A 49 -8.01 0.25 -10.12
C ARG A 49 -7.88 1.57 -10.88
N TRP A 50 -6.75 2.26 -10.71
CA TRP A 50 -6.41 3.50 -11.38
C TRP A 50 -5.42 3.32 -12.55
N MET A 51 -5.06 2.07 -12.88
CA MET A 51 -4.24 1.70 -14.05
C MET A 51 -5.13 1.30 -15.22
#